data_AF-A0A0B2VBV0-F1
#
_entry.id   AF-A0A0B2VBV0-F1
#
_cell.length_a   1.000
_cell.length_b   1.000
_cell.length_c   1.000
_cell.angle_alpha   90.00
_cell.angle_beta   90.00
_cell.angle_gamma   90.00
#
_symmetry.space_group_name_H-M   'P 1'
#
loop_
_entity.id
_entity.type
_entity.pdbx_description
1 polymer ?
#
loop_
_entity_poly.entity_id
_entity_poly.type
_entity_poly.pdbx_seq_one_letter_code
_entity_poly.pdbx_strand_id
1 'polypeptide(L)'
;MSKRRGGLRSGPAANPAFAAAIRLLQNETTVRQGIEAMHSELSNWLQTPEKLTRAARHYEAAAQIFTRRNVMRFCLKQLPVLHYRSGLKEGVRASCACRIDLAGGWTDTPPITMQIEHSAVVNIAVMIDGKKPIECEVRPLYDVSGIIMKELGICLATPEEIHDLSDKPSLPGSLICATILAAGLIQTEDVDLSCALHRHFSSDIVGLEFSTHSSLPHGSGLGTSSILAATLLAALWTLMGIPFDRNNIYHAVLLVEQYLTTGGGWQDQVGGTAAAIKISRFSNRLEQVVPEQLDCEESFIGELESKLLLIYTGRTRLAKNLLQEVVRSWFSRDEHITTTLNSLAKNAEAAAKFIRQGVFPVAEVEQYYEDKKKMAPGSEPNFIRKLIDDLKTNDLIEAAWLAGAGGGGFLYVWLKDGVSRTSLETYLTRNEVSC
;
A
#
# COMPACT_ATOMS: atom_id res chain seq x y z
N MET A 1 37.38 28.30 -9.60
CA MET A 1 36.93 27.08 -10.31
C MET A 1 36.57 26.00 -9.28
N SER A 2 35.35 26.02 -8.76
CA SER A 2 34.86 24.98 -7.85
C SER A 2 34.48 23.74 -8.66
N LYS A 3 35.24 22.65 -8.47
CA LYS A 3 34.91 21.34 -9.04
C LYS A 3 33.53 20.92 -8.51
N ARG A 4 32.53 20.93 -9.40
CA ARG A 4 31.20 20.34 -9.17
C ARG A 4 31.37 18.86 -8.82
N ARG A 5 31.43 18.53 -7.52
CA ARG A 5 31.19 17.17 -7.02
C ARG A 5 29.72 16.88 -7.28
N GLY A 6 29.44 16.01 -8.25
CA GLY A 6 28.08 15.58 -8.56
C GLY A 6 27.41 15.07 -7.29
N GLY A 7 26.27 15.65 -6.94
CA GLY A 7 25.48 15.23 -5.78
C GLY A 7 25.10 13.75 -5.85
N LEU A 8 24.93 13.15 -4.69
CA LEU A 8 24.40 11.80 -4.50
C LEU A 8 22.98 11.74 -5.09
N ARG A 9 22.86 11.33 -6.36
CA ARG A 9 21.54 11.05 -6.96
C ARG A 9 20.99 9.74 -6.39
N SER A 10 19.73 9.78 -5.95
CA SER A 10 18.87 8.63 -5.71
C SER A 10 18.40 8.10 -7.07
N GLY A 11 18.86 6.92 -7.44
CA GLY A 11 18.51 6.29 -8.72
C GLY A 11 19.16 4.91 -8.85
N PRO A 12 18.59 4.02 -9.67
CA PRO A 12 19.04 2.64 -9.79
C PRO A 12 20.49 2.55 -10.25
N ALA A 13 21.14 1.51 -9.77
CA ALA A 13 22.56 1.27 -9.95
C ALA A 13 22.86 0.83 -11.39
N ALA A 14 23.02 1.78 -12.31
CA ALA A 14 23.24 1.54 -13.74
C ALA A 14 24.72 1.36 -14.12
N ASN A 15 25.54 0.80 -13.24
CA ASN A 15 26.93 0.50 -13.58
C ASN A 15 26.99 -0.73 -14.52
N PRO A 16 27.62 -0.62 -15.71
CA PRO A 16 27.76 -1.73 -16.64
C PRO A 16 28.38 -2.99 -16.03
N ALA A 17 29.28 -2.84 -15.05
CA ALA A 17 29.98 -3.96 -14.41
C ALA A 17 29.03 -4.94 -13.70
N PHE A 18 27.97 -4.45 -13.07
CA PHE A 18 26.97 -5.28 -12.41
C PHE A 18 25.81 -5.69 -13.33
N ALA A 19 25.67 -5.10 -14.52
CA ALA A 19 24.49 -5.27 -15.38
C ALA A 19 24.30 -6.73 -15.85
N ALA A 20 25.39 -7.45 -16.13
CA ALA A 20 25.32 -8.87 -16.47
C ALA A 20 24.82 -9.71 -15.29
N ALA A 21 25.39 -9.50 -14.10
CA ALA A 21 25.00 -10.20 -12.88
C ALA A 21 23.53 -9.95 -12.52
N ILE A 22 23.08 -8.69 -12.57
CA ILE A 22 21.68 -8.31 -12.31
C ILE A 22 20.71 -8.97 -13.29
N ARG A 23 21.05 -9.07 -14.59
CA ARG A 23 20.22 -9.79 -15.57
C ARG A 23 20.09 -11.28 -15.24
N LEU A 24 21.16 -11.92 -14.78
CA LEU A 24 21.10 -13.32 -14.34
C LEU A 24 20.19 -13.50 -13.11
N LEU A 25 20.17 -12.54 -12.18
CA LEU A 25 19.27 -12.60 -11.01
C LEU A 25 17.78 -12.54 -11.35
N GLN A 26 17.41 -12.03 -12.54
CA GLN A 26 16.01 -11.92 -12.96
C GLN A 26 15.41 -13.26 -13.41
N ASN A 27 16.23 -14.26 -13.76
CA ASN A 27 15.76 -15.56 -14.24
C ASN A 27 15.98 -16.66 -13.19
N GLU A 28 14.99 -17.52 -12.94
CA GLU A 28 15.05 -18.64 -11.98
C GLU A 28 16.23 -19.59 -12.23
N THR A 29 16.51 -19.90 -13.49
CA THR A 29 17.50 -20.92 -13.85
C THR A 29 18.94 -20.43 -13.71
N THR A 30 19.15 -19.11 -13.72
CA THR A 30 20.48 -18.48 -13.68
C THR A 30 20.75 -17.71 -12.39
N VAL A 31 19.84 -17.73 -11.41
CA VAL A 31 20.01 -17.03 -10.11
C VAL A 31 21.35 -17.30 -9.47
N ARG A 32 21.76 -18.57 -9.40
CA ARG A 32 23.02 -18.96 -8.74
C ARG A 32 24.24 -18.32 -9.42
N GLN A 33 24.28 -18.35 -10.75
CA GLN A 33 25.32 -17.70 -11.55
C GLN A 33 25.31 -16.18 -11.33
N GLY A 34 24.11 -15.58 -11.20
CA GLY A 34 23.96 -14.17 -10.86
C GLY A 34 24.55 -13.83 -9.49
N ILE A 35 24.31 -14.63 -8.46
CA ILE A 35 24.88 -14.43 -7.12
C ILE A 35 26.40 -14.53 -7.15
N GLU A 36 26.95 -15.55 -7.82
CA GLU A 36 28.39 -15.74 -7.99
C GLU A 36 29.02 -14.56 -8.75
N ALA A 37 28.36 -14.08 -9.80
CA ALA A 37 28.80 -12.92 -10.57
C ALA A 37 28.76 -11.61 -9.76
N MET A 38 27.71 -11.38 -8.94
CA MET A 38 27.65 -10.25 -8.02
C MET A 38 28.82 -10.27 -7.03
N HIS A 39 29.12 -11.44 -6.46
CA HIS A 39 30.20 -11.61 -5.50
C HIS A 39 31.59 -11.41 -6.14
N SER A 40 31.81 -11.98 -7.33
CA SER A 40 33.05 -11.79 -8.07
C SER A 40 33.29 -10.31 -8.37
N GLU A 41 32.25 -9.59 -8.80
CA GLU A 41 32.38 -8.17 -9.12
C GLU A 41 32.61 -7.32 -7.85
N LEU A 42 32.01 -7.67 -6.71
CA LEU A 42 32.14 -6.92 -5.45
C LEU A 42 33.60 -6.64 -5.08
N SER A 43 34.51 -7.59 -5.29
CA SER A 43 35.95 -7.44 -5.01
C SER A 43 36.58 -6.20 -5.66
N ASN A 44 36.07 -5.79 -6.84
CA ASN A 44 36.54 -4.60 -7.57
C ASN A 44 36.05 -3.27 -6.96
N TRP A 45 35.18 -3.33 -5.95
CA TRP A 45 34.47 -2.20 -5.37
C TRP A 45 34.71 -1.99 -3.88
N LEU A 46 35.52 -2.81 -3.23
CA LEU A 46 35.77 -2.71 -1.78
C LEU A 46 36.85 -1.69 -1.38
N GLN A 47 37.59 -1.12 -2.33
CA GLN A 47 38.85 -0.41 -2.01
C GLN A 47 38.66 1.00 -1.45
N THR A 48 37.54 1.67 -1.73
CA THR A 48 37.29 3.03 -1.22
C THR A 48 35.86 3.16 -0.69
N PRO A 49 35.61 4.06 0.27
CA PRO A 49 34.26 4.33 0.80
C PRO A 49 33.24 4.68 -0.30
N GLU A 50 33.65 5.41 -1.34
CA GLU A 50 32.76 5.78 -2.44
C GLU A 50 32.38 4.57 -3.30
N LYS A 51 33.35 3.69 -3.59
CA LYS A 51 33.08 2.45 -4.33
C LYS A 51 32.21 1.50 -3.50
N LEU A 52 32.47 1.38 -2.20
CA LEU A 52 31.64 0.60 -1.28
C LEU A 52 30.18 1.08 -1.29
N THR A 53 29.97 2.39 -1.18
CA THR A 53 28.64 3.00 -1.23
C THR A 53 27.93 2.73 -2.55
N ARG A 54 28.67 2.73 -3.67
CA ARG A 54 28.12 2.41 -4.99
C ARG A 54 27.79 0.93 -5.14
N ALA A 55 28.65 0.03 -4.68
CA ALA A 55 28.38 -1.41 -4.68
C ALA A 55 27.17 -1.77 -3.82
N ALA A 56 27.00 -1.13 -2.64
CA ALA A 56 25.84 -1.33 -1.78
C ALA A 56 24.51 -1.08 -2.53
N ARG A 57 24.45 -0.08 -3.43
CA ARG A 57 23.25 0.18 -4.25
C ARG A 57 22.95 -0.93 -5.25
N HIS A 58 23.97 -1.60 -5.78
CA HIS A 58 23.78 -2.77 -6.65
C HIS A 58 23.26 -3.97 -5.88
N TYR A 59 23.74 -4.17 -4.65
CA TYR A 59 23.23 -5.20 -3.75
C TYR A 59 21.81 -4.89 -3.26
N GLU A 60 21.47 -3.63 -3.03
CA GLU A 60 20.09 -3.19 -2.76
C GLU A 60 19.17 -3.53 -3.95
N ALA A 61 19.60 -3.23 -5.18
CA ALA A 61 18.84 -3.61 -6.38
C ALA A 61 18.66 -5.14 -6.51
N ALA A 62 19.71 -5.92 -6.23
CA ALA A 62 19.64 -7.38 -6.20
C ALA A 62 18.65 -7.87 -5.13
N ALA A 63 18.68 -7.30 -3.92
CA ALA A 63 17.77 -7.65 -2.85
C ALA A 63 16.30 -7.30 -3.17
N GLN A 64 16.07 -6.20 -3.88
CA GLN A 64 14.75 -5.83 -4.40
C GLN A 64 14.23 -6.82 -5.45
N ILE A 65 15.10 -7.34 -6.34
CA ILE A 65 14.72 -8.41 -7.29
C ILE A 65 14.24 -9.65 -6.53
N PHE A 66 14.98 -10.10 -5.52
CA PHE A 66 14.57 -11.25 -4.71
C PHE A 66 13.28 -10.99 -3.93
N THR A 67 13.13 -9.79 -3.37
CA THR A 67 11.91 -9.39 -2.65
C THR A 67 10.71 -9.47 -3.58
N ARG A 68 10.78 -8.83 -4.76
CA ARG A 68 9.72 -8.85 -5.77
C ARG A 68 9.37 -10.27 -6.19
N ARG A 69 10.37 -11.10 -6.50
CA ARG A 69 10.15 -12.50 -6.90
C ARG A 69 9.46 -13.31 -5.82
N ASN A 70 9.90 -13.17 -4.58
CA ASN A 70 9.29 -13.86 -3.45
C ASN A 70 7.83 -13.44 -3.26
N VAL A 71 7.54 -12.13 -3.33
CA VAL A 71 6.19 -11.59 -3.25
C VAL A 71 5.32 -12.12 -4.38
N MET A 72 5.76 -11.98 -5.63
CA MET A 72 5.03 -12.47 -6.79
C MET A 72 4.77 -13.98 -6.69
N ARG A 73 5.75 -14.79 -6.29
CA ARG A 73 5.61 -16.24 -6.17
C ARG A 73 4.47 -16.63 -5.25
N PHE A 74 4.38 -16.06 -4.04
CA PHE A 74 3.29 -16.42 -3.15
C PHE A 74 1.97 -15.77 -3.56
N CYS A 75 1.98 -14.54 -4.10
CA CYS A 75 0.75 -13.88 -4.55
C CYS A 75 0.07 -14.65 -5.69
N LEU A 76 0.85 -15.12 -6.68
CA LEU A 76 0.34 -15.88 -7.82
C LEU A 76 -0.36 -17.18 -7.41
N LYS A 77 0.10 -17.85 -6.33
CA LYS A 77 -0.55 -19.05 -5.78
C LYS A 77 -1.92 -18.76 -5.18
N GLN A 78 -2.15 -17.51 -4.77
CA GLN A 78 -3.38 -17.07 -4.11
C GLN A 78 -4.33 -16.37 -5.10
N LEU A 79 -4.00 -16.26 -6.39
CA LEU A 79 -4.92 -15.70 -7.37
C LEU A 79 -6.06 -16.69 -7.68
N PRO A 80 -7.25 -16.19 -8.06
CA PRO A 80 -8.36 -17.07 -8.39
C PRO A 80 -8.03 -17.87 -9.66
N VAL A 81 -8.52 -19.11 -9.72
CA VAL A 81 -8.40 -19.91 -10.93
C VAL A 81 -9.29 -19.30 -12.01
N LEU A 82 -8.68 -18.95 -13.14
CA LEU A 82 -9.39 -18.41 -14.29
C LEU A 82 -10.21 -19.53 -14.95
N HIS A 83 -11.47 -19.67 -14.52
CA HIS A 83 -12.45 -20.50 -15.22
C HIS A 83 -13.19 -19.65 -16.25
N TYR A 84 -13.16 -20.07 -17.51
CA TYR A 84 -13.88 -19.39 -18.58
C TYR A 84 -15.39 -19.56 -18.42
N ARG A 85 -16.01 -18.60 -17.75
CA ARG A 85 -17.45 -18.36 -17.77
C ARG A 85 -17.69 -17.18 -18.69
N SER A 86 -18.86 -17.14 -19.33
CA SER A 86 -19.27 -15.94 -20.06
C SER A 86 -19.36 -14.79 -19.04
N GLY A 87 -18.52 -13.78 -19.22
CA GLY A 87 -18.58 -12.54 -18.46
C GLY A 87 -19.93 -11.84 -18.61
N LEU A 88 -20.17 -10.87 -17.73
CA LEU A 88 -21.40 -10.10 -17.69
C LEU A 88 -21.45 -9.09 -18.83
N LYS A 89 -22.68 -8.79 -19.30
CA LYS A 89 -22.96 -7.78 -20.33
C LYS A 89 -23.28 -6.39 -19.75
N GLU A 90 -23.45 -6.31 -18.44
CA GLU A 90 -23.74 -5.08 -17.72
C GLU A 90 -22.53 -4.67 -16.87
N GLY A 91 -22.40 -3.36 -16.63
CA GLY A 91 -21.30 -2.83 -15.84
C GLY A 91 -21.37 -3.26 -14.38
N VAL A 92 -20.20 -3.44 -13.77
CA VAL A 92 -20.06 -3.79 -12.36
C VAL A 92 -19.50 -2.59 -11.59
N ARG A 93 -20.17 -2.22 -10.50
CA ARG A 93 -19.67 -1.22 -9.54
C ARG A 93 -19.17 -1.89 -8.27
N ALA A 94 -18.02 -1.44 -7.79
CA ALA A 94 -17.47 -1.84 -6.50
C ALA A 94 -17.16 -0.59 -5.65
N SER A 95 -17.38 -0.70 -4.34
CA SER A 95 -17.03 0.35 -3.38
C SER A 95 -16.45 -0.24 -2.11
N CYS A 96 -15.52 0.49 -1.50
CA CYS A 96 -14.79 0.05 -0.31
C CYS A 96 -14.63 1.16 0.73
N ALA A 97 -14.64 0.76 2.00
CA ALA A 97 -14.26 1.61 3.12
C ALA A 97 -12.77 2.01 3.00
N CYS A 98 -12.39 3.13 3.60
CA CYS A 98 -10.97 3.43 3.83
C CYS A 98 -10.47 2.75 5.11
N ARG A 99 -9.22 3.02 5.50
CA ARG A 99 -8.64 2.38 6.70
C ARG A 99 -7.86 3.31 7.61
N ILE A 100 -8.01 3.09 8.91
CA ILE A 100 -7.23 3.70 10.00
C ILE A 100 -6.35 2.62 10.61
N ASP A 101 -5.05 2.88 10.73
CA ASP A 101 -4.12 1.98 11.42
C ASP A 101 -3.97 2.43 12.86
N LEU A 102 -4.20 1.53 13.82
CA LEU A 102 -4.05 1.81 15.25
C LEU A 102 -2.67 1.40 15.77
N ALA A 103 -2.11 0.31 15.23
CA ALA A 103 -0.82 -0.21 15.66
C ALA A 103 -0.19 -1.11 14.58
N GLY A 104 1.15 -1.20 14.59
CA GLY A 104 1.89 -2.22 13.86
C GLY A 104 2.23 -1.93 12.40
N GLY A 105 1.74 -0.83 11.82
CA GLY A 105 2.11 -0.42 10.45
C GLY A 105 3.63 -0.35 10.27
N TRP A 106 4.11 -0.70 9.07
CA TRP A 106 5.51 -1.02 8.68
C TRP A 106 5.89 -2.50 8.82
N THR A 107 5.26 -3.25 9.73
CA THR A 107 5.55 -4.69 9.86
C THR A 107 4.96 -5.51 8.71
N ASP A 108 4.07 -4.92 7.91
CA ASP A 108 3.39 -5.49 6.75
C ASP A 108 4.19 -5.38 5.44
N THR A 109 5.25 -4.59 5.42
CA THR A 109 6.01 -4.30 4.21
C THR A 109 6.97 -5.43 3.83
N PRO A 110 6.97 -5.95 2.59
CA PRO A 110 8.03 -6.85 2.12
C PRO A 110 9.39 -6.13 1.98
N PRO A 111 10.52 -6.78 2.30
CA PRO A 111 10.65 -8.16 2.77
C PRO A 111 10.48 -8.32 4.29
N ILE A 112 10.31 -7.21 5.04
CA ILE A 112 10.22 -7.20 6.51
C ILE A 112 9.17 -8.20 6.99
N THR A 113 7.95 -8.13 6.46
CA THR A 113 6.82 -8.98 6.86
C THR A 113 7.08 -10.48 6.77
N MET A 114 7.98 -10.89 5.87
CA MET A 114 8.35 -12.29 5.64
C MET A 114 9.51 -12.75 6.54
N GLN A 115 10.27 -11.81 7.09
CA GLN A 115 11.55 -12.08 7.74
C GLN A 115 11.54 -11.82 9.25
N ILE A 116 10.61 -11.00 9.74
CA ILE A 116 10.38 -10.87 11.19
C ILE A 116 9.59 -12.07 11.73
N GLU A 117 9.76 -12.35 13.01
CA GLU A 117 9.11 -13.47 13.68
C GLU A 117 7.57 -13.31 13.69
N HIS A 118 7.12 -12.08 13.95
CA HIS A 118 5.71 -11.73 14.02
C HIS A 118 5.47 -10.42 13.28
N SER A 119 4.72 -10.46 12.18
CA SER A 119 4.12 -9.25 11.60
C SER A 119 2.68 -9.14 12.06
N ALA A 120 2.28 -7.94 12.46
CA ALA A 120 0.95 -7.69 12.97
C ALA A 120 0.57 -6.23 12.74
N VAL A 121 -0.62 -6.01 12.18
CA VAL A 121 -1.22 -4.67 12.06
C VAL A 121 -2.63 -4.70 12.60
N VAL A 122 -2.95 -3.77 13.50
CA VAL A 122 -4.31 -3.51 13.96
C VAL A 122 -4.85 -2.33 13.19
N ASN A 123 -5.96 -2.53 12.47
CA ASN A 123 -6.59 -1.47 11.71
C ASN A 123 -8.11 -1.59 11.68
N ILE A 124 -8.75 -0.46 11.37
CA ILE A 124 -10.20 -0.28 11.31
C ILE A 124 -10.59 0.07 9.88
N ALA A 125 -11.58 -0.63 9.31
CA ALA A 125 -12.27 -0.24 8.09
C ALA A 125 -13.29 0.85 8.41
N VAL A 126 -13.18 2.02 7.76
CA VAL A 126 -13.96 3.21 8.11
C VAL A 126 -14.72 3.75 6.90
N MET A 127 -16.00 4.04 7.11
CA MET A 127 -16.80 4.85 6.19
C MET A 127 -16.63 6.32 6.55
N ILE A 128 -16.60 7.19 5.56
CA ILE A 128 -16.56 8.64 5.78
C ILE A 128 -17.97 9.17 5.59
N ASP A 129 -18.51 9.80 6.64
CA ASP A 129 -19.87 10.33 6.67
C ASP A 129 -20.93 9.32 6.18
N GLY A 130 -20.80 8.06 6.64
CA GLY A 130 -21.70 6.95 6.30
C GLY A 130 -21.55 6.39 4.88
N LYS A 131 -20.53 6.82 4.12
CA LYS A 131 -20.28 6.34 2.75
C LYS A 131 -18.93 5.66 2.63
N LYS A 132 -18.87 4.67 1.74
CA LYS A 132 -17.62 4.07 1.29
C LYS A 132 -16.94 5.06 0.35
N PRO A 133 -15.79 5.64 0.72
CA PRO A 133 -15.27 6.79 0.00
C PRO A 133 -14.56 6.45 -1.31
N ILE A 134 -14.27 5.17 -1.57
CA ILE A 134 -13.50 4.71 -2.74
C ILE A 134 -14.38 3.81 -3.58
N GLU A 135 -14.59 4.19 -4.83
CA GLU A 135 -15.52 3.54 -5.75
C GLU A 135 -14.90 3.37 -7.14
N CYS A 136 -15.32 2.33 -7.85
CA CYS A 136 -15.05 2.16 -9.27
C CYS A 136 -16.23 1.50 -9.98
N GLU A 137 -16.29 1.69 -11.30
CA GLU A 137 -17.21 1.01 -12.20
C GLU A 137 -16.43 0.51 -13.42
N VAL A 138 -16.67 -0.74 -13.83
CA VAL A 138 -16.11 -1.32 -15.05
C VAL A 138 -17.27 -1.74 -15.95
N ARG A 139 -17.31 -1.21 -17.18
CA ARG A 139 -18.42 -1.41 -18.13
C ARG A 139 -17.93 -2.03 -19.43
N PRO A 140 -18.62 -3.03 -20.00
CA PRO A 140 -18.35 -3.48 -21.34
C PRO A 140 -18.77 -2.44 -22.38
N LEU A 141 -18.00 -2.33 -23.46
CA LEU A 141 -18.24 -1.45 -24.61
C LEU A 141 -18.49 -2.27 -25.87
N TYR A 142 -19.39 -1.77 -26.72
CA TYR A 142 -19.89 -2.47 -27.91
C TYR A 142 -19.55 -1.75 -29.22
N ASP A 143 -19.18 -0.48 -29.13
CA ASP A 143 -18.96 0.44 -30.25
C ASP A 143 -17.55 1.05 -30.26
N VAL A 144 -16.89 1.11 -29.10
CA VAL A 144 -15.53 1.62 -28.94
C VAL A 144 -14.60 0.50 -28.49
N SER A 145 -13.60 0.18 -29.31
CA SER A 145 -12.60 -0.83 -28.99
C SER A 145 -11.52 -0.31 -28.04
N GLY A 146 -11.08 -1.14 -27.11
CA GLY A 146 -9.93 -0.85 -26.24
C GLY A 146 -10.26 -0.71 -24.76
N ILE A 147 -9.28 -0.25 -23.99
CA ILE A 147 -9.43 0.05 -22.55
C ILE A 147 -9.55 1.56 -22.38
N ILE A 148 -10.72 2.02 -21.93
CA ILE A 148 -11.03 3.43 -21.73
C ILE A 148 -10.96 3.76 -20.25
N MET A 149 -10.20 4.80 -19.88
CA MET A 149 -10.15 5.34 -18.51
C MET A 149 -10.83 6.69 -18.50
N LYS A 150 -12.10 6.71 -18.12
CA LYS A 150 -13.03 7.82 -18.38
C LYS A 150 -12.58 9.13 -17.77
N GLU A 151 -12.25 9.14 -16.48
CA GLU A 151 -11.87 10.38 -15.78
C GLU A 151 -10.48 10.89 -16.20
N LEU A 152 -9.66 10.03 -16.80
CA LEU A 152 -8.32 10.38 -17.28
C LEU A 152 -8.30 10.77 -18.76
N GLY A 153 -9.38 10.51 -19.50
CA GLY A 153 -9.42 10.70 -20.95
C GLY A 153 -8.39 9.85 -21.70
N ILE A 154 -8.01 8.69 -21.15
CA ILE A 154 -7.02 7.78 -21.74
C ILE A 154 -7.76 6.65 -22.46
N CYS A 155 -7.32 6.32 -23.67
CA CYS A 155 -7.74 5.15 -24.42
C CYS A 155 -6.48 4.35 -24.77
N LEU A 156 -6.43 3.08 -24.35
CA LEU A 156 -5.36 2.15 -24.71
C LEU A 156 -5.91 1.13 -25.71
N ALA A 157 -5.25 1.03 -26.86
CA ALA A 157 -5.67 0.22 -27.99
C ALA A 157 -4.95 -1.13 -28.06
N THR A 158 -3.82 -1.30 -27.37
CA THR A 158 -3.01 -2.52 -27.45
C THR A 158 -2.60 -3.07 -26.07
N PRO A 159 -2.33 -4.39 -25.96
CA PRO A 159 -1.71 -4.97 -24.77
C PRO A 159 -0.37 -4.32 -24.39
N GLU A 160 0.44 -3.92 -25.37
CA GLU A 160 1.75 -3.32 -25.15
C GLU A 160 1.66 -1.96 -24.45
N GLU A 161 0.68 -1.12 -24.81
CA GLU A 161 0.42 0.14 -24.11
C GLU A 161 0.03 -0.06 -22.63
N ILE A 162 -0.70 -1.15 -22.33
CA ILE A 162 -1.04 -1.52 -20.95
C ILE A 162 0.22 -1.93 -20.18
N HIS A 163 1.04 -2.80 -20.77
CA HIS A 163 2.32 -3.20 -20.18
C HIS A 163 3.23 -2.00 -19.92
N ASP A 164 3.40 -1.13 -20.92
CA ASP A 164 4.24 0.06 -20.85
C ASP A 164 3.80 1.05 -19.79
N LEU A 165 2.50 1.16 -19.50
CA LEU A 165 2.00 2.09 -18.48
C LEU A 165 2.01 1.47 -17.07
N SER A 166 1.96 0.14 -16.97
CA SER A 166 1.79 -0.60 -15.71
C SER A 166 2.94 -0.43 -14.69
N ASP A 167 4.14 -0.09 -15.14
CA ASP A 167 5.33 0.07 -14.29
C ASP A 167 5.74 1.55 -14.07
N LYS A 168 4.88 2.49 -14.50
CA LYS A 168 5.11 3.94 -14.40
C LYS A 168 4.19 4.56 -13.35
N PRO A 169 4.42 4.35 -12.03
CA PRO A 169 3.50 4.74 -10.96
C PRO A 169 3.25 6.25 -10.84
N SER A 170 4.09 7.08 -11.47
CA SER A 170 3.87 8.53 -11.54
C SER A 170 2.95 8.98 -12.67
N LEU A 171 2.63 8.10 -13.63
CA LEU A 171 1.75 8.43 -14.74
C LEU A 171 0.30 8.05 -14.42
N PRO A 172 -0.67 8.89 -14.81
CA PRO A 172 -2.09 8.54 -14.71
C PRO A 172 -2.38 7.23 -15.45
N GLY A 173 -3.28 6.40 -14.91
CA GLY A 173 -3.71 5.14 -15.52
C GLY A 173 -2.85 3.92 -15.18
N SER A 174 -1.63 4.11 -14.66
CA SER A 174 -0.73 3.02 -14.27
C SER A 174 -1.34 2.02 -13.31
N LEU A 175 -2.10 2.48 -12.30
CA LEU A 175 -2.81 1.62 -11.35
C LEU A 175 -3.84 0.72 -12.04
N ILE A 176 -4.60 1.25 -13.00
CA ILE A 176 -5.61 0.49 -13.75
C ILE A 176 -4.91 -0.54 -14.62
N CYS A 177 -3.84 -0.16 -15.34
CA CYS A 177 -3.05 -1.10 -16.13
C CYS A 177 -2.45 -2.23 -15.28
N ALA A 178 -1.81 -1.90 -14.16
CA ALA A 178 -1.26 -2.90 -13.25
C ALA A 178 -2.36 -3.83 -12.69
N THR A 179 -3.56 -3.30 -12.43
CA THR A 179 -4.72 -4.09 -12.01
C THR A 179 -5.21 -5.03 -13.12
N ILE A 180 -5.28 -4.56 -14.37
CA ILE A 180 -5.64 -5.37 -15.53
C ILE A 180 -4.68 -6.57 -15.68
N LEU A 181 -3.36 -6.33 -15.53
CA LEU A 181 -2.36 -7.39 -15.56
C LEU A 181 -2.51 -8.37 -14.40
N ALA A 182 -2.69 -7.86 -13.17
CA ALA A 182 -2.87 -8.71 -11.98
C ALA A 182 -4.18 -9.51 -12.00
N ALA A 183 -5.22 -8.99 -12.65
CA ALA A 183 -6.47 -9.70 -12.85
C ALA A 183 -6.36 -10.85 -13.86
N GLY A 184 -5.29 -10.88 -14.66
CA GLY A 184 -5.07 -11.89 -15.70
C GLY A 184 -5.91 -11.67 -16.97
N LEU A 185 -6.45 -10.47 -17.18
CA LEU A 185 -7.20 -10.15 -18.40
C LEU A 185 -6.30 -10.19 -19.64
N ILE A 186 -5.09 -9.65 -19.52
CA ILE A 186 -4.06 -9.62 -20.58
C ILE A 186 -2.97 -10.65 -20.25
N GLN A 187 -2.64 -11.48 -21.24
CA GLN A 187 -1.56 -12.46 -21.20
C GLN A 187 -0.40 -12.02 -22.11
N THR A 188 0.80 -12.53 -21.88
CA THR A 188 2.02 -12.11 -22.62
C THR A 188 1.96 -12.49 -24.11
N GLU A 189 1.21 -13.54 -24.44
CA GLU A 189 0.97 -14.04 -25.79
C GLU A 189 -0.15 -13.31 -26.55
N ASP A 190 -0.87 -12.39 -25.91
CA ASP A 190 -1.98 -11.67 -26.55
C ASP A 190 -1.47 -10.70 -27.63
N VAL A 191 -1.91 -10.93 -28.87
CA VAL A 191 -1.54 -10.11 -30.04
C VAL A 191 -2.33 -8.80 -30.08
N ASP A 192 -3.60 -8.84 -29.66
CA ASP A 192 -4.48 -7.68 -29.60
C ASP A 192 -5.47 -7.78 -28.41
N LEU A 193 -6.14 -6.66 -28.10
CA LEU A 193 -7.11 -6.62 -27.01
C LEU A 193 -8.38 -7.43 -27.29
N SER A 194 -8.74 -7.66 -28.56
CA SER A 194 -9.94 -8.43 -28.89
C SER A 194 -9.77 -9.88 -28.50
N CYS A 195 -8.61 -10.48 -28.78
CA CYS A 195 -8.23 -11.82 -28.34
C CYS A 195 -8.34 -11.96 -26.82
N ALA A 196 -7.79 -10.99 -26.09
CA ALA A 196 -7.84 -10.98 -24.63
C ALA A 196 -9.26 -10.85 -24.08
N LEU A 197 -10.08 -9.97 -24.66
CA LEU A 197 -11.47 -9.78 -24.25
C LEU A 197 -12.35 -10.98 -24.58
N HIS A 198 -12.26 -11.53 -25.79
CA HIS A 198 -13.09 -12.67 -26.24
C HIS A 198 -12.79 -13.98 -25.51
N ARG A 199 -11.65 -14.05 -24.80
CA ARG A 199 -11.36 -15.12 -23.82
C ARG A 199 -12.37 -15.13 -22.67
N HIS A 200 -12.88 -13.97 -22.27
CA HIS A 200 -13.75 -13.79 -21.10
C HIS A 200 -15.16 -13.31 -21.44
N PHE A 201 -15.34 -12.64 -22.58
CA PHE A 201 -16.55 -11.95 -22.97
C PHE A 201 -17.07 -12.44 -24.32
N SER A 202 -18.35 -12.18 -24.60
CA SER A 202 -18.92 -12.44 -25.91
C SER A 202 -18.32 -11.50 -26.97
N SER A 203 -18.34 -11.93 -28.25
CA SER A 203 -17.65 -11.23 -29.34
C SER A 203 -18.19 -9.84 -29.69
N ASP A 204 -19.39 -9.51 -29.21
CA ASP A 204 -20.00 -8.18 -29.28
C ASP A 204 -19.33 -7.15 -28.36
N ILE A 205 -18.61 -7.61 -27.32
CA ILE A 205 -17.83 -6.74 -26.44
C ILE A 205 -16.46 -6.50 -27.08
N VAL A 206 -16.18 -5.25 -27.41
CA VAL A 206 -14.96 -4.81 -28.12
C VAL A 206 -14.04 -3.95 -27.24
N GLY A 207 -14.50 -3.54 -26.06
CA GLY A 207 -13.73 -2.74 -25.12
C GLY A 207 -14.28 -2.77 -23.70
N LEU A 208 -13.55 -2.14 -22.77
CA LEU A 208 -13.96 -1.92 -21.38
C LEU A 208 -13.75 -0.45 -20.99
N GLU A 209 -14.75 0.18 -20.37
CA GLU A 209 -14.62 1.49 -19.72
C GLU A 209 -14.42 1.31 -18.22
N PHE A 210 -13.38 1.94 -17.69
CA PHE A 210 -13.05 2.05 -16.28
C PHE A 210 -13.36 3.46 -15.79
N SER A 211 -14.16 3.53 -14.73
CA SER A 211 -14.46 4.75 -13.99
C SER A 211 -13.99 4.61 -12.55
N THR A 212 -13.34 5.64 -12.02
CA THR A 212 -12.84 5.65 -10.62
C THR A 212 -13.24 6.94 -9.91
N HIS A 213 -13.59 6.82 -8.62
CA HIS A 213 -13.96 7.95 -7.78
C HIS A 213 -13.41 7.78 -6.36
N SER A 214 -12.93 8.87 -5.76
CA SER A 214 -12.53 8.94 -4.36
C SER A 214 -12.99 10.27 -3.77
N SER A 215 -13.74 10.24 -2.66
CA SER A 215 -14.04 11.44 -1.88
C SER A 215 -12.90 11.86 -0.96
N LEU A 216 -11.83 11.05 -0.87
CA LEU A 216 -10.62 11.38 -0.11
C LEU A 216 -9.63 12.16 -0.98
N PRO A 217 -8.92 13.15 -0.41
CA PRO A 217 -7.83 13.83 -1.10
C PRO A 217 -6.70 12.85 -1.43
N HIS A 218 -6.03 13.09 -2.57
CA HIS A 218 -4.85 12.30 -2.95
C HIS A 218 -3.76 12.43 -1.87
N GLY A 219 -3.14 11.30 -1.48
CA GLY A 219 -2.14 11.33 -0.41
C GLY A 219 -2.72 11.56 0.99
N SER A 220 -4.01 11.24 1.20
CA SER A 220 -4.69 11.24 2.51
C SER A 220 -3.98 10.42 3.59
N GLY A 221 -3.23 9.40 3.18
CA GLY A 221 -2.62 8.42 4.08
C GLY A 221 -3.58 7.29 4.49
N LEU A 222 -4.81 7.24 3.94
CA LEU A 222 -5.86 6.27 4.29
C LEU A 222 -5.90 5.03 3.38
N GLY A 223 -4.80 4.72 2.70
CA GLY A 223 -4.66 3.53 1.84
C GLY A 223 -5.40 3.60 0.50
N THR A 224 -5.72 4.80 0.02
CA THR A 224 -6.60 5.02 -1.16
C THR A 224 -6.18 4.24 -2.39
N SER A 225 -4.88 4.20 -2.74
CA SER A 225 -4.41 3.53 -3.97
C SER A 225 -4.61 2.01 -3.92
N SER A 226 -4.17 1.36 -2.85
CA SER A 226 -4.27 -0.10 -2.69
C SER A 226 -5.73 -0.53 -2.56
N ILE A 227 -6.56 0.27 -1.90
CA ILE A 227 -8.01 0.01 -1.77
C ILE A 227 -8.71 0.23 -3.12
N LEU A 228 -8.31 1.22 -3.92
CA LEU A 228 -8.83 1.42 -5.27
C LEU A 228 -8.47 0.23 -6.17
N ALA A 229 -7.23 -0.28 -6.11
CA ALA A 229 -6.84 -1.52 -6.78
C ALA A 229 -7.73 -2.69 -6.35
N ALA A 230 -8.03 -2.82 -5.06
CA ALA A 230 -8.92 -3.85 -4.55
C ALA A 230 -10.33 -3.76 -5.15
N THR A 231 -10.91 -2.55 -5.24
CA THR A 231 -12.23 -2.35 -5.88
C THR A 231 -12.20 -2.66 -7.38
N LEU A 232 -11.14 -2.25 -8.09
CA LEU A 232 -10.96 -2.53 -9.52
C LEU A 232 -10.85 -4.04 -9.79
N LEU A 233 -10.06 -4.77 -8.98
CA LEU A 233 -9.95 -6.23 -9.06
C LEU A 233 -11.30 -6.91 -8.81
N ALA A 234 -12.01 -6.50 -7.75
CA ALA A 234 -13.32 -7.05 -7.43
C ALA A 234 -14.35 -6.80 -8.54
N ALA A 235 -14.40 -5.59 -9.09
CA ALA A 235 -15.29 -5.25 -10.20
C ALA A 235 -14.93 -6.03 -11.48
N LEU A 236 -13.65 -6.11 -11.82
CA LEU A 236 -13.17 -6.76 -13.03
C LEU A 236 -13.36 -8.29 -12.96
N TRP A 237 -13.01 -8.95 -11.85
CA TRP A 237 -13.25 -10.39 -11.71
C TRP A 237 -14.74 -10.73 -11.68
N THR A 238 -15.58 -9.91 -11.04
CA THR A 238 -17.03 -10.08 -11.10
C THR A 238 -17.53 -9.94 -12.55
N LEU A 239 -17.06 -8.93 -13.28
CA LEU A 239 -17.41 -8.71 -14.68
C LEU A 239 -16.97 -9.91 -15.56
N MET A 240 -15.77 -10.44 -15.34
CA MET A 240 -15.24 -11.63 -16.03
C MET A 240 -15.90 -12.95 -15.59
N GLY A 241 -16.81 -12.93 -14.60
CA GLY A 241 -17.45 -14.15 -14.07
C GLY A 241 -16.51 -15.06 -13.27
N ILE A 242 -15.39 -14.53 -12.77
CA ILE A 242 -14.40 -15.26 -11.99
C ILE A 242 -14.81 -15.26 -10.51
N PRO A 243 -15.00 -16.43 -9.88
CA PRO A 243 -15.23 -16.49 -8.44
C PRO A 243 -13.93 -16.16 -7.68
N PHE A 244 -14.04 -15.32 -6.67
CA PHE A 244 -12.92 -14.92 -5.81
C PHE A 244 -13.37 -14.71 -4.37
N ASP A 245 -12.40 -14.72 -3.45
CA ASP A 245 -12.56 -14.37 -2.05
C ASP A 245 -11.65 -13.16 -1.67
N ARG A 246 -11.70 -12.75 -0.40
CA ARG A 246 -10.88 -11.62 0.07
C ARG A 246 -9.39 -11.95 0.06
N ASN A 247 -9.01 -13.20 0.29
CA ASN A 247 -7.61 -13.61 0.25
C ASN A 247 -7.03 -13.43 -1.15
N ASN A 248 -7.81 -13.75 -2.19
CA ASN A 248 -7.44 -13.45 -3.58
C ASN A 248 -7.17 -11.95 -3.78
N ILE A 249 -8.06 -11.08 -3.28
CA ILE A 249 -7.91 -9.61 -3.39
C ILE A 249 -6.66 -9.12 -2.66
N TYR A 250 -6.38 -9.58 -1.43
CA TYR A 250 -5.21 -9.13 -0.65
C TYR A 250 -3.90 -9.34 -1.43
N HIS A 251 -3.78 -10.51 -2.05
CA HIS A 251 -2.58 -10.93 -2.78
C HIS A 251 -2.51 -10.35 -4.18
N ALA A 252 -3.65 -10.18 -4.86
CA ALA A 252 -3.68 -9.48 -6.14
C ALA A 252 -3.28 -8.01 -6.00
N VAL A 253 -3.69 -7.31 -4.94
CA VAL A 253 -3.22 -5.94 -4.70
C VAL A 253 -1.72 -5.90 -4.38
N LEU A 254 -1.20 -6.84 -3.58
CA LEU A 254 0.26 -6.96 -3.39
C LEU A 254 0.99 -7.19 -4.71
N LEU A 255 0.41 -7.95 -5.63
CA LEU A 255 0.96 -8.16 -6.98
C LEU A 255 0.91 -6.88 -7.82
N VAL A 256 -0.18 -6.11 -7.76
CA VAL A 256 -0.30 -4.79 -8.40
C VAL A 256 0.83 -3.85 -7.94
N GLU A 257 1.12 -3.80 -6.63
CA GLU A 257 2.23 -3.02 -6.07
C GLU A 257 3.60 -3.44 -6.63
N GLN A 258 3.79 -4.73 -6.97
CA GLN A 258 5.01 -5.22 -7.61
C GLN A 258 5.11 -4.88 -9.10
N TYR A 259 3.98 -4.72 -9.79
CA TYR A 259 3.94 -4.21 -11.16
C TYR A 259 4.23 -2.71 -11.20
N LEU A 260 3.65 -1.95 -10.27
CA LEU A 260 3.88 -0.51 -10.13
C LEU A 260 5.27 -0.15 -9.60
N THR A 261 6.07 -1.12 -9.15
CA THR A 261 7.40 -0.91 -8.55
C THR A 261 7.39 -0.03 -7.30
N THR A 262 6.23 0.12 -6.67
CA THR A 262 6.02 0.93 -5.46
C THR A 262 6.39 0.16 -4.20
N GLY A 263 6.18 -1.16 -4.19
CA GLY A 263 6.65 -2.05 -3.11
C GLY A 263 5.93 -1.86 -1.78
N GLY A 264 4.67 -1.42 -1.80
CA GLY A 264 3.85 -1.26 -0.60
C GLY A 264 3.62 -2.55 0.19
N GLY A 265 3.21 -2.39 1.45
CA GLY A 265 2.80 -3.50 2.32
C GLY A 265 1.35 -3.94 2.07
N TRP A 266 0.86 -4.86 2.89
CA TRP A 266 -0.49 -5.41 2.75
C TRP A 266 -1.57 -4.74 3.61
N GLN A 267 -1.21 -3.82 4.51
CA GLN A 267 -2.16 -3.28 5.49
C GLN A 267 -3.31 -2.50 4.86
N ASP A 268 -3.08 -1.82 3.72
CA ASP A 268 -4.05 -0.91 3.13
C ASP A 268 -5.27 -1.66 2.59
N GLN A 269 -5.04 -2.64 1.71
CA GLN A 269 -6.10 -3.43 1.12
C GLN A 269 -6.80 -4.31 2.15
N VAL A 270 -6.06 -4.90 3.10
CA VAL A 270 -6.67 -5.70 4.17
C VAL A 270 -7.48 -4.80 5.10
N GLY A 271 -6.96 -3.62 5.39
CA GLY A 271 -7.58 -2.60 6.21
C GLY A 271 -8.91 -2.11 5.64
N GLY A 272 -8.98 -1.86 4.33
CA GLY A 272 -10.23 -1.41 3.69
C GLY A 272 -11.23 -2.53 3.44
N THR A 273 -10.76 -3.73 3.06
CA THR A 273 -11.64 -4.78 2.54
C THR A 273 -12.00 -5.88 3.52
N ALA A 274 -11.32 -6.06 4.67
CA ALA A 274 -11.71 -7.02 5.71
C ALA A 274 -12.76 -6.43 6.70
N ALA A 275 -13.17 -7.19 7.72
CA ALA A 275 -14.15 -6.76 8.72
C ALA A 275 -13.75 -5.46 9.46
N ALA A 276 -14.68 -4.85 10.21
CA ALA A 276 -14.54 -3.53 10.83
C ALA A 276 -13.20 -3.36 11.57
N ILE A 277 -13.03 -3.96 12.75
CA ILE A 277 -11.78 -3.91 13.53
C ILE A 277 -11.10 -5.27 13.44
N LYS A 278 -9.81 -5.30 13.09
CA LYS A 278 -9.04 -6.55 13.01
C LYS A 278 -7.60 -6.37 13.43
N ILE A 279 -7.00 -7.49 13.81
CA ILE A 279 -5.56 -7.69 13.75
C ILE A 279 -5.24 -8.60 12.57
N SER A 280 -4.32 -8.20 11.72
CA SER A 280 -3.90 -8.97 10.54
C SER A 280 -2.44 -9.35 10.68
N ARG A 281 -2.09 -10.58 10.26
CA ARG A 281 -0.73 -11.13 10.36
C ARG A 281 -0.32 -11.79 9.06
N PHE A 282 0.98 -11.81 8.75
CA PHE A 282 1.50 -12.65 7.67
C PHE A 282 1.90 -14.03 8.20
N SER A 283 1.36 -15.10 7.63
CA SER A 283 1.73 -16.46 7.97
C SER A 283 2.80 -16.97 7.02
N ASN A 284 4.04 -17.12 7.49
CA ASN A 284 5.13 -17.70 6.68
C ASN A 284 4.84 -19.15 6.25
N ARG A 285 4.08 -19.91 7.06
CA ARG A 285 3.70 -21.30 6.73
C ARG A 285 2.72 -21.36 5.56
N LEU A 286 1.74 -20.47 5.56
CA LEU A 286 0.68 -20.43 4.54
C LEU A 286 1.05 -19.50 3.37
N GLU A 287 2.13 -18.73 3.51
CA GLU A 287 2.54 -17.66 2.61
C GLU A 287 1.40 -16.68 2.29
N GLN A 288 0.61 -16.32 3.31
CA GLN A 288 -0.59 -15.50 3.14
C GLN A 288 -0.84 -14.56 4.31
N VAL A 289 -1.58 -13.49 4.04
CA VAL A 289 -2.11 -12.59 5.07
C VAL A 289 -3.37 -13.18 5.70
N VAL A 290 -3.42 -13.23 7.02
CA VAL A 290 -4.50 -13.80 7.82
C VAL A 290 -5.09 -12.70 8.71
N PRO A 291 -6.21 -12.07 8.30
CA PRO A 291 -6.95 -11.16 9.16
C PRO A 291 -7.77 -11.94 10.19
N GLU A 292 -7.76 -11.45 11.43
CA GLU A 292 -8.56 -11.93 12.56
C GLU A 292 -9.45 -10.78 13.02
N GLN A 293 -10.76 -10.94 12.89
CA GLN A 293 -11.73 -9.96 13.38
C GLN A 293 -11.63 -9.87 14.91
N LEU A 294 -11.62 -8.64 15.42
CA LEU A 294 -11.71 -8.36 16.85
C LEU A 294 -13.18 -8.05 17.15
N ASP A 295 -13.88 -9.01 17.75
CA ASP A 295 -15.27 -8.83 18.14
C ASP A 295 -15.35 -7.85 19.31
N CYS A 296 -16.17 -6.82 19.13
CA CYS A 296 -16.36 -5.74 20.09
C CYS A 296 -17.84 -5.55 20.37
N GLU A 297 -18.17 -5.15 21.59
CA GLU A 297 -19.54 -4.76 21.95
C GLU A 297 -19.97 -3.48 21.21
N GLU A 298 -21.27 -3.35 20.94
CA GLU A 298 -21.85 -2.16 20.30
C GLU A 298 -21.55 -0.86 21.08
N SER A 299 -21.44 -0.96 22.42
CA SER A 299 -21.05 0.14 23.30
C SER A 299 -19.66 0.70 22.94
N PHE A 300 -18.68 -0.18 22.72
CA PHE A 300 -17.33 0.21 22.33
C PHE A 300 -17.28 0.76 20.90
N ILE A 301 -18.07 0.19 19.98
CA ILE A 301 -18.20 0.74 18.62
C ILE A 301 -18.80 2.15 18.66
N GLY A 302 -19.84 2.38 19.46
CA GLY A 302 -20.42 3.72 19.65
C GLY A 302 -19.44 4.70 20.28
N GLU A 303 -18.60 4.25 21.22
CA GLU A 303 -17.52 5.06 21.77
C GLU A 303 -16.52 5.46 20.67
N LEU A 304 -16.06 4.50 19.86
CA LEU A 304 -15.17 4.75 18.73
C LEU A 304 -15.75 5.79 17.78
N GLU A 305 -17.01 5.64 17.36
CA GLU A 305 -17.67 6.59 16.45
C GLU A 305 -17.82 8.00 17.04
N SER A 306 -17.98 8.10 18.36
CA SER A 306 -18.15 9.39 19.05
C SER A 306 -16.82 10.12 19.34
N LYS A 307 -15.73 9.37 19.54
CA LYS A 307 -14.44 9.91 20.01
C LYS A 307 -13.31 9.85 19.00
N LEU A 308 -13.31 8.93 18.03
CA LEU A 308 -12.26 8.82 17.02
C LEU A 308 -12.60 9.72 15.84
N LEU A 309 -11.90 10.85 15.73
CA LEU A 309 -12.13 11.82 14.65
C LEU A 309 -10.93 11.92 13.71
N LEU A 310 -11.21 12.31 12.47
CA LEU A 310 -10.21 12.55 11.43
C LEU A 310 -10.16 14.04 11.12
N ILE A 311 -8.97 14.64 11.28
CA ILE A 311 -8.70 16.03 10.93
C ILE A 311 -7.85 16.05 9.66
N TYR A 312 -8.38 16.59 8.56
CA TYR A 312 -7.57 16.77 7.36
C TYR A 312 -6.65 17.97 7.53
N THR A 313 -5.34 17.77 7.39
CA THR A 313 -4.30 18.77 7.72
C THR A 313 -3.93 19.71 6.56
N GLY A 314 -4.70 19.66 5.46
CA GLY A 314 -4.54 20.45 4.22
C GLY A 314 -3.22 20.30 3.45
N ARG A 315 -2.23 19.62 4.01
CA ARG A 315 -0.94 19.35 3.37
C ARG A 315 -0.77 17.86 3.15
N THR A 316 -0.53 17.50 1.90
CA THR A 316 -0.18 16.12 1.52
C THR A 316 1.30 16.07 1.20
N ARG A 317 2.06 15.18 1.84
CA ARG A 317 3.45 14.90 1.45
C ARG A 317 3.53 13.47 0.94
N LEU A 318 3.93 13.32 -0.31
CA LEU A 318 4.29 12.01 -0.87
C LEU A 318 5.52 11.47 -0.13
N ALA A 319 5.34 10.40 0.65
CA ALA A 319 6.41 9.68 1.34
C ALA A 319 7.24 8.80 0.38
N LYS A 320 7.47 9.27 -0.86
CA LYS A 320 8.01 8.46 -1.97
C LYS A 320 9.40 7.85 -1.70
N ASN A 321 10.18 8.47 -0.82
CA ASN A 321 11.52 7.99 -0.45
C ASN A 321 11.56 7.23 0.88
N LEU A 322 10.51 7.34 1.70
CA LEU A 322 10.55 6.87 3.08
C LEU A 322 10.55 5.34 3.16
N LEU A 323 9.71 4.69 2.35
CA LEU A 323 9.66 3.25 2.24
C LEU A 323 11.02 2.67 1.82
N GLN A 324 11.68 3.30 0.84
CA GLN A 324 13.00 2.86 0.38
C GLN A 324 14.07 2.99 1.47
N GLU A 325 14.03 4.06 2.26
CA GLU A 325 14.95 4.25 3.39
C GLU A 325 14.75 3.18 4.47
N VAL A 326 13.50 2.91 4.87
CA VAL A 326 13.18 1.85 5.84
C VAL A 326 13.66 0.49 5.36
N VAL A 327 13.36 0.13 4.10
CA VAL A 327 13.77 -1.16 3.53
C VAL A 327 15.29 -1.26 3.36
N ARG A 328 15.97 -0.16 3.01
CA ARG A 328 17.45 -0.12 2.98
C ARG A 328 18.05 -0.38 4.36
N SER A 329 17.55 0.30 5.39
CA SER A 329 18.02 0.12 6.77
C SER A 329 17.73 -1.29 7.30
N TRP A 330 16.62 -1.89 6.86
CA TRP A 330 16.33 -3.30 7.10
C TRP A 330 17.40 -4.21 6.48
N PHE A 331 17.76 -4.00 5.21
CA PHE A 331 18.81 -4.78 4.55
C PHE A 331 20.17 -4.65 5.22
N SER A 332 20.48 -3.49 5.80
CA SER A 332 21.72 -3.28 6.57
C SER A 332 21.66 -3.83 8.00
N ARG A 333 20.54 -4.43 8.43
CA ARG A 333 20.32 -4.91 9.80
C ARG A 333 20.56 -3.82 10.84
N ASP A 334 20.11 -2.60 10.53
CA ASP A 334 20.20 -1.49 11.46
C ASP A 334 19.47 -1.84 12.77
N GLU A 335 20.19 -1.75 13.90
CA GLU A 335 19.68 -2.15 15.23
C GLU A 335 18.48 -1.31 15.66
N HIS A 336 18.49 -0.01 15.33
CA HIS A 336 17.40 0.90 15.65
C HIS A 336 16.12 0.53 14.90
N ILE A 337 16.24 0.20 13.60
CA ILE A 337 15.09 -0.23 12.79
C ILE A 337 14.58 -1.61 13.23
N THR A 338 15.46 -2.58 13.42
CA THR A 338 15.06 -3.95 13.83
C THR A 338 14.39 -3.97 15.20
N THR A 339 14.91 -3.20 16.16
CA THR A 339 14.30 -3.04 17.50
C THR A 339 12.94 -2.35 17.42
N THR A 340 12.83 -1.29 16.62
CA THR A 340 11.57 -0.55 16.44
C THR A 340 10.50 -1.43 15.77
N LEU A 341 10.85 -2.23 14.76
CA LEU A 341 9.92 -3.18 14.13
C LEU A 341 9.41 -4.24 15.10
N ASN A 342 10.27 -4.76 15.98
CA ASN A 342 9.87 -5.69 17.03
C ASN A 342 8.92 -5.02 18.05
N SER A 343 9.16 -3.75 18.39
CA SER A 343 8.27 -2.95 19.23
C SER A 343 6.90 -2.80 18.57
N LEU A 344 6.86 -2.38 17.30
CA LEU A 344 5.63 -2.23 16.51
C LEU A 344 4.79 -3.51 16.48
N ALA A 345 5.41 -4.67 16.23
CA ALA A 345 4.73 -5.96 16.19
C ALA A 345 4.13 -6.36 17.56
N LYS A 346 4.92 -6.24 18.64
CA LYS A 346 4.45 -6.55 20.01
C LYS A 346 3.34 -5.60 20.44
N ASN A 347 3.46 -4.33 20.09
CA ASN A 347 2.49 -3.29 20.41
C ASN A 347 1.16 -3.53 19.70
N ALA A 348 1.16 -4.04 18.46
CA ALA A 348 -0.06 -4.44 17.76
C ALA A 348 -0.81 -5.58 18.49
N GLU A 349 -0.10 -6.58 18.99
CA GLU A 349 -0.70 -7.65 19.80
C GLU A 349 -1.26 -7.13 21.13
N ALA A 350 -0.57 -6.19 21.77
CA ALA A 350 -1.04 -5.53 22.98
C ALA A 350 -2.33 -4.73 22.72
N ALA A 351 -2.35 -3.89 21.67
CA ALA A 351 -3.51 -3.11 21.28
C ALA A 351 -4.72 -4.02 20.99
N ALA A 352 -4.51 -5.14 20.31
CA ALA A 352 -5.57 -6.11 20.03
C ALA A 352 -6.13 -6.77 21.31
N LYS A 353 -5.36 -6.87 22.41
CA LYS A 353 -5.88 -7.38 23.69
C LYS A 353 -6.83 -6.39 24.35
N PHE A 354 -6.48 -5.10 24.38
CA PHE A 354 -7.35 -4.05 24.92
C PHE A 354 -8.64 -3.90 24.12
N ILE A 355 -8.57 -3.93 22.79
CA ILE A 355 -9.75 -3.84 21.93
C ILE A 355 -10.72 -5.01 22.18
N ARG A 356 -10.21 -6.23 22.38
CA ARG A 356 -11.06 -7.39 22.77
C ARG A 356 -11.75 -7.21 24.12
N GLN A 357 -11.21 -6.36 24.99
CA GLN A 357 -11.79 -6.04 26.29
C GLN A 357 -12.73 -4.82 26.22
N GLY A 358 -12.99 -4.27 25.02
CA GLY A 358 -13.82 -3.08 24.84
C GLY A 358 -13.13 -1.80 25.33
N VAL A 359 -11.79 -1.75 25.31
CA VAL A 359 -11.01 -0.59 25.76
C VAL A 359 -10.18 -0.05 24.61
N PHE A 360 -10.22 1.28 24.40
CA PHE A 360 -9.40 1.92 23.38
C PHE A 360 -7.93 1.97 23.86
N PRO A 361 -6.97 1.46 23.07
CA PRO A 361 -5.59 1.26 23.52
C PRO A 361 -4.75 2.55 23.37
N VAL A 362 -5.05 3.57 24.17
CA VAL A 362 -4.41 4.90 24.12
C VAL A 362 -2.89 4.79 24.19
N ALA A 363 -2.36 4.07 25.18
CA ALA A 363 -0.92 3.94 25.40
C ALA A 363 -0.22 3.25 24.21
N GLU A 364 -0.82 2.20 23.65
CA GLU A 364 -0.27 1.50 22.50
C GLU A 364 -0.33 2.36 21.24
N VAL A 365 -1.39 3.15 21.05
CA VAL A 365 -1.51 4.08 19.92
C VAL A 365 -0.44 5.19 20.00
N GLU A 366 -0.20 5.75 21.19
CA GLU A 366 0.87 6.73 21.38
C GLU A 366 2.25 6.11 21.16
N GLN A 367 2.51 4.92 21.70
CA GLN A 367 3.76 4.20 21.47
C GLN A 367 3.96 3.84 20.00
N TYR A 368 2.89 3.45 19.30
CA TYR A 368 2.90 3.22 17.85
C TYR A 368 3.32 4.49 17.10
N TYR A 369 2.79 5.64 17.50
CA TYR A 369 3.14 6.90 16.86
C TYR A 369 4.61 7.32 17.11
N GLU A 370 5.12 7.11 18.33
CA GLU A 370 6.54 7.28 18.63
C GLU A 370 7.44 6.36 17.79
N ASP A 371 7.08 5.09 17.68
CA ASP A 371 7.84 4.12 16.89
C ASP A 371 7.77 4.44 15.40
N LYS A 372 6.63 4.93 14.90
CA LYS A 372 6.51 5.42 13.52
C LYS A 372 7.43 6.61 13.25
N LYS A 373 7.59 7.53 14.21
CA LYS A 373 8.55 8.64 14.11
C LYS A 373 10.01 8.16 14.09
N LYS A 374 10.33 7.09 14.83
CA LYS A 374 11.65 6.44 14.81
C LYS A 374 11.95 5.73 13.49
N MET A 375 10.95 5.06 12.90
CA MET A 375 11.07 4.43 11.58
C MET A 375 11.27 5.47 10.48
N ALA A 376 10.63 6.62 10.63
CA ALA A 376 10.53 7.64 9.60
C ALA A 376 10.83 9.05 10.14
N PRO A 377 12.11 9.43 10.26
CA PRO A 377 12.46 10.79 10.66
C PRO A 377 11.83 11.84 9.72
N GLY A 378 11.08 12.78 10.29
CA GLY A 378 10.36 13.80 9.52
C GLY A 378 8.94 13.42 9.06
N SER A 379 8.43 12.27 9.54
CA SER A 379 7.01 11.90 9.40
C SER A 379 6.06 12.80 10.19
N GLU A 380 6.54 13.54 11.20
CA GLU A 380 5.77 14.55 11.92
C GLU A 380 6.33 15.95 11.64
N PRO A 381 5.69 16.74 10.78
CA PRO A 381 6.04 18.14 10.58
C PRO A 381 5.79 18.99 11.84
N ASN A 382 6.58 20.05 12.03
CA ASN A 382 6.45 20.94 13.20
C ASN A 382 5.04 21.52 13.39
N PHE A 383 4.29 21.78 12.31
CA PHE A 383 2.93 22.31 12.43
C PHE A 383 1.95 21.27 12.99
N ILE A 384 2.12 19.99 12.66
CA ILE A 384 1.34 18.89 13.23
C ILE A 384 1.68 18.73 14.70
N ARG A 385 2.97 18.75 15.06
CA ARG A 385 3.38 18.69 16.47
C ARG A 385 2.72 19.79 17.30
N LYS A 386 2.80 21.04 16.82
CA LYS A 386 2.14 22.19 17.48
C LYS A 386 0.64 22.01 17.61
N LEU A 387 -0.03 21.47 16.59
CA LEU A 387 -1.46 21.19 16.64
C LEU A 387 -1.77 20.13 17.71
N ILE A 388 -1.03 19.02 17.75
CA ILE A 388 -1.22 17.97 18.76
C ILE A 388 -0.99 18.54 20.17
N ASP A 389 0.09 19.30 20.37
CA ASP A 389 0.43 19.90 21.67
C ASP A 389 -0.65 20.89 22.14
N ASP A 390 -1.18 21.70 21.23
CA ASP A 390 -2.27 22.65 21.49
C ASP A 390 -3.57 21.93 21.89
N LEU A 391 -4.00 20.93 21.11
CA LEU A 391 -5.20 20.15 21.40
C LEU A 391 -5.08 19.39 22.75
N LYS A 392 -3.91 18.87 23.08
CA LYS A 392 -3.64 18.22 24.38
C LYS A 392 -3.65 19.22 25.53
N THR A 393 -2.99 20.37 25.37
CA THR A 393 -2.91 21.40 26.42
C THR A 393 -4.28 22.02 26.74
N ASN A 394 -5.18 22.07 25.77
CA ASN A 394 -6.56 22.53 25.95
C ASN A 394 -7.52 21.42 26.37
N ASP A 395 -7.02 20.24 26.77
CA ASP A 395 -7.82 19.09 27.24
C ASP A 395 -8.88 18.59 26.24
N LEU A 396 -8.66 18.78 24.94
CA LEU A 396 -9.62 18.38 23.90
C LEU A 396 -9.45 16.91 23.48
N ILE A 397 -8.23 16.41 23.52
CA ILE A 397 -7.86 15.06 23.05
C ILE A 397 -6.98 14.35 24.09
N GLU A 398 -7.03 13.03 24.06
CA GLU A 398 -6.16 12.17 24.85
C GLU A 398 -4.97 11.66 24.01
N ALA A 399 -5.23 11.22 22.78
CA ALA A 399 -4.21 10.75 21.84
C ALA A 399 -4.40 11.33 20.43
N ALA A 400 -3.30 11.42 19.69
CA ALA A 400 -3.31 11.75 18.27
C ALA A 400 -2.14 11.11 17.52
N TRP A 401 -2.38 10.68 16.29
CA TRP A 401 -1.36 10.09 15.42
C TRP A 401 -1.69 10.29 13.95
N LEU A 402 -0.66 10.41 13.10
CA LEU A 402 -0.85 10.66 11.68
C LEU A 402 -1.22 9.39 10.90
N ALA A 403 -2.01 9.56 9.84
CA ALA A 403 -2.31 8.54 8.85
C ALA A 403 -1.07 8.06 8.05
N GLY A 404 -1.18 6.88 7.45
CA GLY A 404 -0.24 6.33 6.46
C GLY A 404 1.22 6.27 6.94
N ALA A 405 2.14 6.71 6.10
CA ALA A 405 3.57 6.80 6.42
C ALA A 405 3.97 8.12 7.11
N GLY A 406 3.04 9.07 7.26
CA GLY A 406 3.25 10.41 7.83
C GLY A 406 3.61 11.48 6.79
N GLY A 407 3.94 12.67 7.28
CA GLY A 407 4.32 13.85 6.49
C GLY A 407 3.17 14.79 6.10
N GLY A 408 1.93 14.43 6.42
CA GLY A 408 0.70 15.17 6.10
C GLY A 408 -0.51 14.25 6.01
N GLY A 409 -1.58 14.70 5.37
CA GLY A 409 -2.82 13.93 5.18
C GLY A 409 -3.78 14.10 6.35
N PHE A 410 -4.35 13.00 6.85
CA PHE A 410 -5.21 13.02 8.03
C PHE A 410 -4.42 12.83 9.33
N LEU A 411 -4.80 13.60 10.34
CA LEU A 411 -4.48 13.37 11.74
C LEU A 411 -5.67 12.66 12.38
N TYR A 412 -5.42 11.51 13.01
CA TYR A 412 -6.40 10.85 13.86
C TYR A 412 -6.31 11.43 15.25
N VAL A 413 -7.46 11.66 15.87
CA VAL A 413 -7.53 12.11 17.26
C VAL A 413 -8.52 11.26 18.04
N TRP A 414 -8.16 10.94 19.28
CA TRP A 414 -9.04 10.35 20.27
C TRP A 414 -9.47 11.43 21.24
N LEU A 415 -10.76 11.77 21.26
CA LEU A 415 -11.31 12.81 22.12
C LEU A 415 -11.22 12.42 23.60
N LYS A 416 -10.99 13.42 24.46
CA LYS A 416 -11.11 13.26 25.91
C LYS A 416 -12.58 13.08 26.31
N ASP A 417 -12.81 12.39 27.43
CA ASP A 417 -14.15 12.24 28.01
C ASP A 417 -14.86 13.58 28.18
N GLY A 418 -16.11 13.65 27.73
CA GLY A 418 -16.95 14.85 27.79
C GLY A 418 -16.71 15.88 26.67
N VAL A 419 -15.71 15.67 25.81
CA VAL A 419 -15.49 16.51 24.61
C VAL A 419 -16.32 15.98 23.46
N SER A 420 -17.04 16.87 22.77
CA SER A 420 -17.84 16.51 21.59
C SER A 420 -17.13 16.90 20.29
N ARG A 421 -17.50 16.24 19.19
CA ARG A 421 -17.10 16.64 17.82
C ARG A 421 -17.32 18.13 17.57
N THR A 422 -18.51 18.65 17.92
CA THR A 422 -18.86 20.06 17.74
C THR A 422 -17.95 21.00 18.53
N SER A 423 -17.54 20.59 19.74
CA SER A 423 -16.60 21.37 20.56
C SER A 423 -15.25 21.49 19.88
N LEU A 424 -14.72 20.38 19.34
CA LEU A 424 -13.45 20.36 18.61
C LEU A 424 -13.54 21.18 17.32
N GLU A 425 -14.59 21.00 16.52
CA GLU A 425 -14.80 21.76 15.28
C GLU A 425 -14.88 23.27 15.54
N THR A 426 -15.59 23.67 16.59
CA THR A 426 -15.68 25.08 17.00
C THR A 426 -14.32 25.64 17.41
N TYR A 427 -13.52 24.85 18.14
CA TYR A 427 -12.18 25.24 18.54
C TYR A 427 -11.25 25.43 17.33
N LEU A 428 -11.23 24.48 16.40
CA LEU A 428 -10.40 24.54 15.19
C LEU A 428 -10.79 25.72 14.30
N THR A 429 -12.08 26.00 14.16
CA THR A 429 -12.58 27.12 13.34
C THR A 429 -12.25 28.49 13.95
N ARG A 430 -12.38 28.64 15.28
CA ARG A 430 -12.14 29.93 15.97
C ARG A 430 -10.68 30.35 16.02
N ASN A 431 -9.77 29.38 16.12
CA ASN A 431 -8.36 29.67 16.29
C ASN A 431 -7.61 29.85 14.96
N GLU A 432 -8.33 29.97 13.83
CA GLU A 432 -7.77 29.99 12.46
C GLU A 432 -6.62 28.98 12.32
N VAL A 433 -6.78 27.80 12.92
CA VAL A 433 -5.87 26.69 12.68
C VAL A 433 -6.19 26.26 11.26
N SER A 434 -5.60 26.95 10.30
CA SER A 434 -5.71 26.68 8.88
C SER A 434 -5.15 25.28 8.68
N CYS A 435 -6.04 24.30 8.73
CA CYS A 435 -5.77 22.93 8.36
C CYS A 435 -5.81 22.88 6.83
#